data_AF-A0A1H8MYN0-F1
#
_entry.id   AF-A0A1H8MYN0-F1
#
_cell.length_a   1.000
_cell.length_b   1.000
_cell.length_c   1.000
_cell.angle_alpha   90.00
_cell.angle_beta   90.00
_cell.angle_gamma   90.00
#
_symmetry.space_group_name_H-M   'P 1'
#
loop_
_entity.id
_entity.type
_entity.pdbx_description
1 polymer ?
#
loop_
_entity_poly.entity_id
_entity_poly.type
_entity_poly.pdbx_seq_one_letter_code
_entity_poly.pdbx_strand_id
1 'polypeptide(L)'
;MFISQDKILKKIANELALAQQTRDEQRMKEHVRAIKLLTDLILDEEVHRIDPQPKTAPQLTTAEQLELQKMMGSYEQSNKPKDIQKEYRNNGSLLDF
;
A
#
# COMPACT_ATOMS: atom_id res chain seq x y z
N MET A 1 14.12 -26.67 1.84
CA MET A 1 15.16 -26.64 0.79
C MET A 1 16.26 -25.70 1.26
N PHE A 2 17.34 -26.21 1.86
CA PHE A 2 18.48 -25.38 2.26
C PHE A 2 19.45 -25.30 1.08
N ILE A 3 19.50 -24.15 0.41
CA ILE A 3 20.55 -23.87 -0.57
C ILE A 3 21.82 -23.57 0.24
N SER A 4 22.91 -24.28 -0.02
CA SER A 4 24.18 -24.03 0.67
C SER A 4 24.73 -22.65 0.30
N GLN A 5 25.22 -21.89 1.30
CA GLN A 5 25.81 -20.57 1.10
C GLN A 5 26.95 -20.61 0.06
N ASP A 6 27.77 -21.67 0.08
CA ASP A 6 28.82 -21.93 -0.93
C ASP A 6 28.27 -21.93 -2.37
N LYS A 7 27.09 -22.51 -2.59
CA LYS A 7 26.47 -22.56 -3.93
C LYS A 7 26.01 -21.16 -4.39
N ILE A 8 25.58 -20.31 -3.46
CA ILE A 8 25.17 -18.94 -3.77
C ILE A 8 26.41 -18.09 -4.11
N LEU A 9 27.48 -18.21 -3.32
CA LEU A 9 28.75 -17.52 -3.58
C LEU A 9 29.34 -17.91 -4.95
N LYS A 10 29.31 -19.20 -5.31
CA LYS A 10 29.70 -19.67 -6.65
C LYS A 10 28.85 -19.05 -7.76
N LYS A 11 27.54 -18.91 -7.54
CA LYS A 11 26.66 -18.24 -8.51
C LYS A 11 27.00 -16.77 -8.67
N ILE A 12 27.26 -16.06 -7.58
CA ILE A 12 27.68 -14.65 -7.63
C ILE A 12 28.96 -14.49 -8.45
N ALA A 13 29.96 -15.34 -8.21
CA ALA A 13 31.22 -15.31 -8.96
C ALA A 13 31.02 -15.54 -10.47
N ASN A 14 30.14 -16.47 -10.83
CA ASN A 14 29.79 -16.73 -12.23
C ASN A 14 29.07 -15.55 -12.88
N GLU A 15 28.05 -14.98 -12.22
CA GLU A 15 27.32 -13.81 -12.74
C GLU A 15 28.25 -12.59 -12.90
N LEU A 16 29.21 -12.41 -11.98
CA LEU A 16 30.22 -11.35 -12.09
C LEU A 16 31.12 -11.55 -13.32
N ALA A 17 31.58 -12.78 -13.56
CA ALA A 17 32.38 -13.09 -14.74
C ALA A 17 31.60 -12.84 -16.04
N LEU A 18 30.32 -13.20 -16.08
CA LEU A 18 29.44 -12.96 -17.23
C LEU A 18 29.21 -11.45 -17.45
N ALA A 19 28.97 -10.69 -16.37
CA ALA A 19 28.84 -9.24 -16.44
C ALA A 19 30.09 -8.56 -17.01
N GLN A 20 31.29 -9.03 -16.64
CA GLN A 20 32.56 -8.51 -17.12
C GLN A 20 32.82 -8.85 -18.60
N GLN A 21 32.34 -10.00 -19.07
CA GLN A 21 32.55 -10.45 -20.45
C GLN A 21 31.53 -9.87 -21.44
N THR A 22 30.38 -9.45 -20.96
CA THR A 22 29.31 -8.96 -21.83
C THR A 22 29.60 -7.53 -22.29
N ARG A 23 29.36 -7.26 -23.58
CA ARG A 23 29.48 -5.91 -24.18
C ARG A 23 28.16 -5.16 -24.25
N ASP A 24 27.07 -5.86 -23.98
CA ASP A 24 25.70 -5.32 -23.99
C ASP A 24 25.36 -4.78 -22.60
N GLU A 25 25.13 -3.48 -22.49
CA GLU A 25 24.83 -2.80 -21.24
C GLU A 25 23.55 -3.33 -20.58
N GLN A 26 22.54 -3.73 -21.38
CA GLN A 26 21.29 -4.25 -20.84
C GLN A 26 21.51 -5.62 -20.19
N ARG A 27 22.28 -6.49 -20.86
CA ARG A 27 22.66 -7.79 -20.29
C ARG A 27 23.56 -7.66 -19.07
N MET A 28 24.48 -6.69 -19.08
CA MET A 28 25.31 -6.39 -17.91
C MET A 28 24.43 -6.02 -16.71
N LYS A 29 23.42 -5.16 -16.92
CA LYS A 29 22.45 -4.78 -15.88
C LYS A 29 21.64 -5.97 -15.38
N GLU A 30 21.31 -6.94 -16.24
CA GLU A 30 20.64 -8.18 -15.84
C GLU A 30 21.52 -9.04 -14.92
N HIS A 31 22.79 -9.25 -15.29
CA HIS A 31 23.75 -9.97 -14.43
C HIS A 31 23.94 -9.27 -13.07
N VAL A 32 24.03 -7.93 -13.07
CA VAL A 32 24.14 -7.15 -11.82
C VAL A 32 22.88 -7.28 -10.96
N ARG A 33 21.67 -7.31 -11.56
CA ARG A 33 20.43 -7.58 -10.81
C ARG A 33 20.43 -8.98 -10.20
N ALA A 34 20.90 -9.99 -10.94
CA ALA A 34 21.02 -11.35 -10.43
C ALA A 34 21.96 -11.42 -9.22
N ILE A 35 23.12 -10.74 -9.28
CA ILE A 35 24.05 -10.62 -8.16
C ILE A 35 23.37 -10.00 -6.95
N LYS A 36 22.64 -8.90 -7.12
CA LYS A 36 21.88 -8.26 -6.02
C LYS A 36 20.92 -9.24 -5.35
N LEU A 37 20.11 -9.95 -6.12
CA LEU A 37 19.17 -10.93 -5.56
C LEU A 37 19.87 -12.06 -4.79
N LEU A 38 21.04 -12.51 -5.26
CA LEU A 38 21.83 -13.53 -4.60
C LEU A 38 22.46 -13.02 -3.30
N THR A 39 22.84 -11.74 -3.23
CA THR A 39 23.34 -11.12 -1.99
C THR A 39 22.22 -10.89 -0.99
N ASP A 40 21.05 -10.43 -1.45
CA ASP A 40 19.87 -10.23 -0.61
C ASP A 40 19.43 -11.56 0.06
N LEU A 41 19.55 -12.68 -0.66
CA LEU A 41 19.29 -14.02 -0.12
C LEU A 41 20.27 -14.47 0.98
N ILE A 42 21.53 -13.99 0.97
CA ILE A 42 22.55 -14.36 1.96
C ILE A 42 22.47 -13.44 3.18
N LEU A 43 22.23 -12.16 2.96
CA LEU A 43 22.27 -11.15 4.01
C LEU A 43 21.09 -11.25 4.97
N ASP A 44 20.08 -12.10 4.66
CA ASP A 44 18.81 -12.20 5.39
C ASP A 44 18.34 -10.79 5.78
N GLU A 45 18.50 -9.83 4.86
CA GLU A 45 17.83 -8.55 4.98
C GLU A 45 16.37 -8.92 4.86
N GLU A 46 15.72 -9.08 6.02
CA GLU A 46 14.34 -8.73 6.21
C GLU A 46 14.19 -7.48 5.39
N VAL A 47 13.61 -7.67 4.19
CA VAL A 47 13.12 -6.61 3.36
C VAL A 47 12.25 -5.86 4.34
N HIS A 48 12.81 -4.81 4.93
CA HIS A 48 12.07 -3.68 5.43
C HIS A 48 11.43 -3.22 4.14
N ARG A 49 10.34 -3.91 3.81
CA ARG A 49 9.27 -3.46 2.97
C ARG A 49 9.08 -2.12 3.57
N ILE A 50 9.59 -1.12 2.87
CA ILE A 50 9.31 0.26 3.13
C ILE A 50 7.80 0.21 3.02
N ASP A 51 7.13 0.04 4.17
CA ASP A 51 5.69 0.10 4.24
C ASP A 51 5.39 1.36 3.46
N PRO A 52 4.60 1.28 2.37
CA PRO A 52 4.20 2.51 1.71
C PRO A 52 3.53 3.28 2.83
N GLN A 53 4.20 4.32 3.32
CA GLN A 53 3.66 5.17 4.37
C GLN A 53 2.24 5.44 3.93
N PRO A 54 1.22 5.21 4.79
CA PRO A 54 -0.13 5.58 4.44
C PRO A 54 -0.02 7.06 4.10
N LYS A 55 -0.19 7.38 2.81
CA LYS A 55 -0.21 8.76 2.32
C LYS A 55 -1.13 9.47 3.29
N THR A 56 -0.57 10.36 4.08
CA THR A 56 -1.31 11.13 5.06
C THR A 56 -2.53 11.64 4.32
N ALA A 57 -3.71 11.15 4.74
CA ALA A 57 -4.95 11.64 4.17
C ALA A 57 -4.88 13.17 4.27
N PRO A 58 -5.22 13.92 3.20
CA PRO A 58 -5.27 15.36 3.29
C PRO A 58 -6.14 15.70 4.51
N GLN A 59 -5.59 16.47 5.44
CA GLN A 59 -6.35 16.95 6.59
C GLN A 59 -7.43 17.87 6.02
N LEU A 60 -8.60 17.30 5.75
CA LEU A 60 -9.77 18.04 5.31
C LEU A 60 -10.04 19.09 6.38
N THR A 61 -10.04 20.35 5.97
CA THR A 61 -10.40 21.45 6.85
C THR A 61 -11.82 21.23 7.38
N THR A 62 -12.13 21.79 8.55
CA THR A 62 -13.48 21.66 9.16
C THR A 62 -14.60 22.08 8.20
N ALA A 63 -14.30 22.98 7.26
CA ALA A 63 -15.23 23.42 6.22
C ALA A 63 -15.52 22.32 5.17
N GLU A 64 -14.49 21.62 4.69
CA GLU A 64 -14.65 20.54 3.70
C GLU A 64 -15.35 19.31 4.29
N GLN A 65 -15.13 19.02 5.58
CA GLN A 65 -15.87 17.96 6.28
C GLN A 65 -17.37 18.26 6.34
N LEU A 66 -17.73 19.52 6.59
CA LEU A 66 -19.13 19.96 6.67
C LEU A 66 -19.83 19.94 5.30
N GLU A 67 -19.09 20.19 4.22
CA GLU A 67 -19.61 20.14 2.86
C GLU A 67 -19.86 18.69 2.39
N LEU A 68 -18.92 17.78 2.68
CA LEU A 68 -19.10 16.34 2.41
C LEU A 68 -20.27 15.76 3.21
N GLN A 69 -20.45 16.19 4.47
CA GLN A 69 -21.58 15.77 5.29
C GLN A 69 -22.94 16.21 4.72
N LYS A 70 -22.99 17.41 4.11
CA LYS A 70 -24.19 17.89 3.41
C LYS A 70 -24.48 17.11 2.13
N MET A 71 -23.44 16.74 1.37
CA MET A 71 -23.60 15.97 0.13
C MET A 71 -23.98 14.50 0.38
N MET A 72 -23.53 13.91 1.49
CA MET A 72 -23.85 12.52 1.86
C MET A 72 -25.28 12.34 2.43
N GLY A 73 -26.01 13.43 2.67
CA GLY A 73 -27.33 13.37 3.30
C GLY A 73 -27.18 13.04 4.79
N SER A 74 -27.33 14.05 5.63
CA SER A 74 -27.16 13.96 7.07
C SER A 74 -28.03 12.86 7.70
N TYR A 75 -27.43 11.74 8.14
CA TYR A 75 -27.95 11.03 9.30
C TYR A 75 -27.45 11.78 10.53
N GLU A 76 -28.33 12.60 11.10
CA GLU A 76 -28.15 13.18 12.43
C GLU A 76 -27.90 12.05 13.44
N GLN A 77 -26.65 11.84 13.86
CA GLN A 77 -26.40 11.20 15.15
C GLN A 77 -26.71 12.24 16.23
N SER A 78 -27.97 12.25 16.62
CA SER A 78 -28.55 13.05 17.68
C SER A 78 -27.96 12.64 19.04
N ASN A 79 -26.91 13.34 19.45
CA ASN A 79 -26.47 13.30 20.84
C ASN A 79 -27.25 14.33 21.66
N LYS A 80 -28.52 14.06 22.01
CA LYS A 80 -29.24 14.79 23.08
C LYS A 80 -30.29 13.90 23.75
N PRO A 81 -30.29 13.74 25.08
CA PRO A 81 -31.49 13.34 25.80
C PRO A 81 -32.24 14.62 26.21
N LYS A 82 -33.23 15.04 25.42
CA LYS A 82 -34.30 15.92 25.91
C LYS A 82 -35.63 15.57 25.23
N ASP A 83 -36.51 15.07 26.07
CA ASP A 83 -37.95 14.92 25.96
C ASP A 83 -38.63 16.06 25.19
N ILE A 84 -39.18 15.78 24.01
CA ILE A 84 -40.31 16.51 23.41
C ILE A 84 -41.13 15.50 22.61
N GLN A 85 -42.27 15.07 23.16
CA GLN A 85 -43.36 14.48 22.39
C GLN A 85 -43.83 15.47 21.32
N LYS A 86 -43.97 14.99 20.07
CA LYS A 86 -45.04 15.36 19.14
C LYS A 86 -45.01 14.44 17.92
N GLU A 87 -46.03 13.59 17.85
CA GLU A 87 -46.47 12.94 16.62
C GLU A 87 -46.63 13.97 15.51
N TYR A 88 -46.07 13.73 14.33
CA TYR A 88 -46.73 13.98 13.05
C TYR A 88 -46.18 13.01 12.00
N ARG A 89 -47.03 12.02 11.73
CA ARG A 89 -47.13 11.19 10.53
C ARG A 89 -46.78 12.00 9.27
N ASN A 90 -45.76 11.60 8.52
CA ASN A 90 -45.67 11.90 7.08
C ASN A 90 -45.21 10.67 6.30
N ASN A 91 -46.20 9.81 6.12
CA ASN A 91 -46.40 8.83 5.07
C ASN A 91 -46.18 9.41 3.66
N GLY A 92 -45.04 9.10 3.06
CA GLY A 92 -44.75 9.37 1.65
C GLY A 92 -43.50 8.61 1.20
N SER A 93 -43.59 7.29 1.11
CA SER A 93 -42.54 6.45 0.51
C SER A 93 -42.41 6.81 -0.97
N LEU A 94 -41.23 7.33 -1.38
CA LEU A 94 -40.94 7.85 -2.71
C LEU A 94 -40.05 6.88 -3.53
N LEU A 95 -40.12 5.58 -3.27
CA LEU A 95 -39.46 4.53 -4.05
C LEU A 95 -40.36 3.30 -4.12
N ASP A 96 -41.48 3.44 -4.83
CA ASP A 96 -42.25 2.33 -5.38
C ASP A 96 -41.75 2.12 -6.81
N PHE A 97 -41.03 1.00 -7.03
CA PHE A 97 -40.63 0.44 -8.31
C PHE A 97 -40.84 -1.07 -8.24
#